data_AF-A0A964VC72-F1
#
_entry.id   AF-A0A964VC72-F1
#
_cell.length_a   1.000
_cell.length_b   1.000
_cell.length_c   1.000
_cell.angle_alpha   90.00
_cell.angle_beta   90.00
_cell.angle_gamma   90.00
#
_symmetry.space_group_name_H-M   'P 1'
#
loop_
_entity.id
_entity.type
_entity.pdbx_description
1 polymer ?
#
loop_
_entity_poly.entity_id
_entity_poly.type
_entity_poly.pdbx_seq_one_letter_code
_entity_poly.pdbx_strand_id
1 'polypeptide(L)'
;MTPAVVLIGLKAAVALATLVLAAALTALARGNPRLHGRLNLVFVSLVLAALAVFELAIRLVNPGLMNALWGDPGVRQGLIIHLSFSLPATVFMLAMLATGVKRRTRVHKILAPLFLLFWIGTVVTGFFFLPNEAAPVTQASAPRN
;
A
#
# COMPACT_ATOMS: atom_id res chain seq x y z
N MET A 1 -15.98 -12.37 2.33
CA MET A 1 -14.87 -11.93 3.21
C MET A 1 -15.33 -10.69 3.98
N THR A 2 -15.00 -10.57 5.27
CA THR A 2 -15.34 -9.37 6.04
C THR A 2 -14.36 -8.23 5.71
N PRO A 3 -14.75 -6.95 5.89
CA PRO A 3 -13.84 -5.82 5.70
C PRO A 3 -12.55 -5.92 6.53
N ALA A 4 -12.63 -6.51 7.73
CA ALA A 4 -11.47 -6.75 8.59
C ALA A 4 -10.43 -7.69 7.94
N VAL A 5 -10.87 -8.78 7.30
CA VAL A 5 -9.95 -9.70 6.60
C VAL A 5 -9.23 -9.00 5.45
N VAL A 6 -9.93 -8.13 4.70
CA VAL A 6 -9.33 -7.35 3.61
C VAL A 6 -8.28 -6.39 4.16
N LEU A 7 -8.58 -5.64 5.22
CA LEU A 7 -7.65 -4.70 5.83
C LEU A 7 -6.40 -5.38 6.41
N ILE A 8 -6.57 -6.49 7.12
CA ILE A 8 -5.45 -7.28 7.65
C ILE A 8 -4.59 -7.83 6.51
N GLY A 9 -5.21 -8.38 5.46
CA GLY A 9 -4.50 -8.88 4.27
C GLY A 9 -3.66 -7.79 3.59
N LEU A 10 -4.21 -6.58 3.44
CA LEU A 10 -3.49 -5.44 2.88
C LEU A 10 -2.31 -5.01 3.76
N LYS A 11 -2.48 -4.94 5.09
CA LYS A 11 -1.37 -4.64 6.02
C LYS A 11 -0.26 -5.68 5.92
N ALA A 12 -0.61 -6.97 5.86
CA ALA A 12 0.37 -8.04 5.68
C ALA A 12 1.12 -7.91 4.34
N ALA A 13 0.41 -7.59 3.26
CA ALA A 13 1.03 -7.36 1.95
C ALA A 13 2.01 -6.18 1.97
N VAL A 14 1.65 -5.06 2.62
CA VAL A 14 2.53 -3.89 2.78
C VAL A 14 3.75 -4.23 3.65
N ALA A 15 3.57 -5.03 4.70
CA ALA A 15 4.67 -5.51 5.55
C ALA A 15 5.68 -6.31 4.72
N LEU A 16 5.19 -7.30 3.96
CA LEU A 16 6.01 -8.15 3.11
C LEU A 16 6.75 -7.33 2.05
N ALA A 17 6.05 -6.43 1.36
CA ALA A 17 6.65 -5.53 0.39
C ALA A 17 7.77 -4.67 1.02
N THR A 18 7.56 -4.17 2.24
CA THR A 18 8.56 -3.39 2.97
C THR A 18 9.81 -4.20 3.30
N LEU A 19 9.65 -5.46 3.71
CA LEU A 19 10.78 -6.37 3.96
C LEU A 19 11.57 -6.64 2.68
N VAL A 20 10.88 -6.88 1.56
CA VAL A 20 11.53 -7.08 0.25
C VAL A 20 12.27 -5.82 -0.19
N LEU A 21 11.68 -4.64 -0.01
CA LEU A 21 12.33 -3.36 -0.30
C LEU A 21 13.60 -3.15 0.55
N ALA A 22 13.52 -3.43 1.86
CA ALA A 22 14.67 -3.34 2.76
C ALA A 22 15.80 -4.30 2.34
N ALA A 23 15.45 -5.52 1.94
CA ALA A 23 16.40 -6.48 1.37
C ALA A 23 17.01 -5.97 0.05
N ALA A 24 16.22 -5.34 -0.82
CA ALA A 24 16.68 -4.76 -2.08
C ALA A 24 17.68 -3.61 -1.86
N LEU A 25 17.43 -2.75 -0.87
CA LEU A 25 18.36 -1.68 -0.47
C LEU A 25 19.62 -2.25 0.17
N THR A 26 19.51 -3.28 1.00
CA THR A 26 20.65 -3.98 1.61
C THR A 26 21.54 -4.62 0.53
N ALA A 27 20.94 -5.24 -0.49
CA ALA A 27 21.67 -5.79 -1.63
C ALA A 27 22.45 -4.71 -2.39
N LEU A 28 21.87 -3.52 -2.55
CA LEU A 28 22.54 -2.38 -3.16
C LEU A 28 23.69 -1.85 -2.29
N ALA A 29 23.47 -1.73 -0.97
CA ALA A 29 24.50 -1.31 -0.01
C ALA A 29 25.71 -2.27 0.01
N ARG A 30 25.47 -3.56 -0.26
CA ARG A 30 26.52 -4.60 -0.43
C ARG A 30 27.15 -4.61 -1.83
N GLY A 31 26.85 -3.64 -2.69
CA GLY A 31 27.42 -3.54 -4.03
C GLY A 31 26.86 -4.56 -5.03
N ASN A 32 25.69 -5.16 -4.79
CA ASN A 32 25.07 -6.14 -5.68
C ASN A 32 23.86 -5.55 -6.44
N PRO A 33 24.07 -4.77 -7.52
CA PRO A 33 23.00 -4.12 -8.27
C PRO A 33 22.09 -5.12 -9.01
N ARG A 34 22.60 -6.31 -9.33
CA ARG A 34 21.79 -7.37 -9.97
C ARG A 34 20.73 -7.90 -9.01
N LEU A 35 21.12 -8.18 -7.76
CA LEU A 35 20.19 -8.63 -6.72
C LEU A 35 19.19 -7.52 -6.36
N HIS A 36 19.64 -6.26 -6.26
CA HIS A 36 18.76 -5.10 -6.08
C HIS A 36 17.65 -5.05 -7.14
N GLY A 37 18.01 -5.20 -8.43
CA GLY A 37 17.03 -5.22 -9.52
C GLY A 37 16.03 -6.37 -9.44
N ARG A 38 16.49 -7.58 -9.08
CA ARG A 38 15.62 -8.76 -8.91
C ARG A 38 14.64 -8.60 -7.75
N LEU A 39 15.12 -8.14 -6.59
CA LEU A 39 14.28 -7.90 -5.42
C LEU A 39 13.29 -6.75 -5.65
N ASN A 40 13.71 -5.70 -6.34
CA ASN A 40 12.79 -4.61 -6.73
C ASN A 40 11.71 -5.07 -7.69
N LEU A 41 11.98 -6.03 -8.57
CA LEU A 41 10.93 -6.60 -9.42
C LEU A 41 9.89 -7.34 -8.57
N VAL A 42 10.34 -8.17 -7.61
CA VAL A 42 9.44 -8.84 -6.65
C VAL A 42 8.63 -7.82 -5.86
N PHE A 43 9.27 -6.77 -5.35
CA PHE A 43 8.62 -5.68 -4.64
C PHE A 43 7.51 -5.03 -5.48
N VAL A 44 7.81 -4.60 -6.71
CA VAL A 44 6.81 -3.98 -7.59
C VAL A 44 5.66 -4.93 -7.88
N SER A 45 5.96 -6.21 -8.16
CA SER A 45 4.93 -7.21 -8.40
C SER A 45 4.00 -7.39 -7.20
N LEU A 46 4.54 -7.41 -5.98
CA LEU A 46 3.73 -7.48 -4.75
C LEU A 46 2.83 -6.25 -4.59
N VAL A 47 3.34 -5.05 -4.84
CA VAL A 47 2.55 -3.81 -4.76
C VAL A 47 1.43 -3.81 -5.80
N LEU A 48 1.73 -4.15 -7.05
CA LEU A 48 0.71 -4.23 -8.10
C LEU A 48 -0.33 -5.31 -7.81
N ALA A 49 0.08 -6.45 -7.26
CA ALA A 49 -0.85 -7.49 -6.81
C ALA A 49 -1.75 -6.98 -5.67
N ALA A 50 -1.20 -6.25 -4.69
CA ALA A 50 -1.99 -5.66 -3.62
C ALA A 50 -3.01 -4.64 -4.14
N LEU A 51 -2.62 -3.79 -5.10
CA LEU A 51 -3.54 -2.86 -5.77
C LEU A 51 -4.64 -3.60 -6.54
N ALA A 52 -4.30 -4.66 -7.26
CA ALA A 52 -5.27 -5.48 -7.97
C ALA A 52 -6.25 -6.19 -7.02
N VAL A 53 -5.76 -6.75 -5.91
CA VAL A 53 -6.59 -7.35 -4.87
C VAL A 53 -7.52 -6.31 -4.23
N PHE A 54 -7.01 -5.11 -3.96
CA PHE A 54 -7.83 -4.02 -3.44
C PHE A 54 -8.95 -3.63 -4.42
N GLU A 55 -8.61 -3.42 -5.69
CA GLU A 55 -9.58 -3.09 -6.73
C GLU A 55 -10.64 -4.18 -6.89
N LEU A 56 -10.23 -5.45 -6.88
CA LEU A 56 -11.12 -6.61 -6.95
C LEU A 56 -12.04 -6.68 -5.72
N ALA A 57 -11.52 -6.40 -4.53
CA ALA A 57 -12.29 -6.38 -3.30
C ALA A 57 -13.39 -5.31 -3.34
N ILE A 58 -13.08 -4.13 -3.88
CA ILE A 58 -14.05 -3.03 -4.07
C ILE A 58 -15.10 -3.40 -5.11
N ARG A 59 -14.68 -3.89 -6.29
CA ARG A 59 -15.61 -4.07 -7.42
C ARG A 59 -16.46 -5.33 -7.33
N LEU A 60 -15.88 -6.46 -6.88
CA LEU A 60 -16.55 -7.76 -6.98
C LEU A 60 -16.97 -8.34 -5.64
N VAL A 61 -16.20 -8.12 -4.57
CA VAL A 61 -16.44 -8.81 -3.29
C VAL A 61 -17.45 -8.07 -2.43
N ASN A 62 -17.35 -6.75 -2.35
CA ASN A 62 -18.30 -5.95 -1.58
C ASN A 62 -18.39 -4.53 -2.17
N PRO A 63 -19.34 -4.28 -3.10
CA PRO A 63 -19.54 -2.93 -3.64
C PRO A 63 -19.97 -1.91 -2.56
N GLY A 64 -20.48 -2.39 -1.42
CA GLY A 64 -20.75 -1.58 -0.22
C GLY A 64 -19.54 -1.37 0.69
N LEU A 65 -18.38 -1.96 0.41
CA LEU A 65 -17.15 -1.77 1.20
C LEU A 65 -16.72 -0.31 1.19
N MET A 66 -16.82 0.37 0.04
CA MET A 66 -16.60 1.81 0.01
C MET A 66 -17.63 2.54 0.85
N ASN A 67 -18.91 2.21 0.77
CA ASN A 67 -19.90 2.88 1.61
C ASN A 67 -19.62 2.69 3.11
N ALA A 68 -19.11 1.52 3.52
CA ALA A 68 -18.70 1.26 4.89
C ALA A 68 -17.43 2.06 5.29
N LEU A 69 -16.40 2.11 4.45
CA LEU A 69 -15.16 2.85 4.73
C LEU A 69 -15.36 4.38 4.69
N TRP A 70 -16.24 4.86 3.81
CA TRP A 70 -16.56 6.29 3.67
C TRP A 70 -17.66 6.76 4.63
N GLY A 71 -18.44 5.83 5.20
CA GLY A 71 -19.50 6.12 6.16
C GLY A 71 -19.02 6.43 7.57
N ASP A 72 -17.82 5.96 7.95
CA ASP A 72 -17.16 6.32 9.20
C ASP A 72 -16.16 7.48 8.94
N PRO A 73 -16.39 8.69 9.51
CA PRO A 73 -15.52 9.84 9.31
C PRO A 73 -14.05 9.60 9.73
N GLY A 74 -13.81 8.80 10.76
CA GLY A 74 -12.46 8.48 11.24
C GLY A 74 -11.71 7.58 10.27
N VAL A 75 -12.38 6.52 9.79
CA VAL A 75 -11.82 5.60 8.79
C VAL A 75 -11.56 6.32 7.47
N ARG A 76 -12.52 7.14 7.04
CA ARG A 76 -12.41 7.97 5.84
C ARG A 76 -11.19 8.89 5.91
N GLN A 77 -11.02 9.61 7.02
CA GLN A 77 -9.89 10.53 7.19
C GLN A 77 -8.56 9.77 7.14
N GLY A 78 -8.46 8.62 7.83
CA GLY A 78 -7.29 7.76 7.78
C GLY A 78 -6.97 7.29 6.36
N LEU A 79 -7.98 6.89 5.59
CA LEU A 79 -7.83 6.46 4.20
C LEU A 79 -7.36 7.61 3.28
N ILE A 80 -7.92 8.81 3.43
CA ILE A 80 -7.49 9.99 2.67
C ILE A 80 -6.02 10.31 2.95
N ILE A 81 -5.63 10.32 4.23
CA ILE A 81 -4.24 10.54 4.63
C ILE A 81 -3.35 9.47 4.00
N HIS A 82 -3.72 8.18 4.10
CA HIS A 82 -2.97 7.08 3.52
C HIS A 82 -2.80 7.20 2.01
N LEU A 83 -3.88 7.49 1.28
CA LEU A 83 -3.87 7.66 -0.18
C LEU A 83 -2.99 8.83 -0.63
N SER A 84 -2.89 9.90 0.17
CA SER A 84 -2.02 11.03 -0.15
C SER A 84 -0.53 10.66 -0.17
N PHE A 85 -0.14 9.57 0.51
CA PHE A 85 1.21 9.02 0.42
C PHE A 85 1.32 7.88 -0.61
N SER A 86 0.35 6.97 -0.65
CA SER A 86 0.46 5.75 -1.46
C SER A 86 0.30 5.99 -2.95
N LEU A 87 -0.53 6.96 -3.37
CA LEU A 87 -0.66 7.32 -4.78
C LEU A 87 0.64 7.90 -5.35
N PRO A 88 1.27 8.93 -4.75
CA PRO A 88 2.59 9.38 -5.20
C PRO A 88 3.65 8.28 -5.13
N ALA A 89 3.68 7.48 -4.05
CA ALA A 89 4.64 6.37 -3.92
C ALA A 89 4.55 5.40 -5.12
N THR A 90 3.32 5.05 -5.54
CA THR A 90 3.09 4.16 -6.68
C THR A 90 3.58 4.77 -7.99
N VAL A 91 3.33 6.08 -8.21
CA VAL A 91 3.83 6.80 -9.39
C VAL A 91 5.36 6.79 -9.42
N PHE A 92 6.01 7.12 -8.30
CA PHE A 92 7.47 7.09 -8.21
C PHE A 92 8.05 5.69 -8.40
N MET A 93 7.42 4.66 -7.83
CA MET A 93 7.81 3.27 -8.01
C MET A 93 7.81 2.87 -9.49
N LEU A 94 6.74 3.17 -10.23
CA LEU A 94 6.64 2.86 -11.66
C LEU A 94 7.66 3.65 -12.49
N ALA A 95 7.87 4.93 -12.17
CA ALA A 95 8.90 5.75 -12.79
C ALA A 95 10.32 5.20 -12.52
N MET A 96 10.58 4.70 -11.30
CA MET A 96 11.83 4.05 -10.92
C MET A 96 12.05 2.72 -11.63
N LEU A 97 11.01 1.91 -11.80
CA LEU A 97 11.08 0.68 -12.60
C LEU A 97 11.44 1.01 -14.05
N ALA A 98 10.73 1.96 -14.67
CA ALA A 98 10.97 2.37 -16.04
C ALA A 98 12.39 2.94 -16.24
N THR A 99 12.86 3.80 -15.34
CA THR A 99 14.22 4.37 -15.40
C THR A 99 15.30 3.33 -15.10
N GLY A 100 15.04 2.36 -14.22
CA GLY A 100 15.92 1.24 -13.93
C GLY A 100 16.12 0.32 -15.13
N VAL A 101 15.03 -0.08 -15.80
CA VAL A 101 15.09 -0.90 -17.04
C VAL A 101 15.81 -0.14 -18.16
N LYS A 102 15.55 1.15 -18.31
CA LYS A 102 16.22 2.02 -19.31
C LYS A 102 17.64 2.45 -18.92
N ARG A 103 18.18 1.96 -17.80
CA ARG A 103 19.51 2.32 -17.26
C ARG A 103 19.74 3.84 -17.08
N ARG A 104 18.68 4.62 -16.86
CA ARG A 104 18.75 6.07 -16.60
C ARG A 104 19.07 6.33 -15.12
N THR A 105 20.28 5.99 -14.71
CA THR A 105 20.71 5.94 -13.30
C THR A 105 20.64 7.27 -12.57
N ARG A 106 20.89 8.40 -13.25
CA ARG A 106 20.78 9.74 -12.62
C ARG A 106 19.36 10.03 -12.15
N VAL A 107 18.38 9.83 -13.03
CA VAL A 107 16.97 10.05 -12.71
C VAL A 107 16.53 9.08 -11.62
N HIS A 108 16.89 7.80 -11.74
CA HIS A 108 16.56 6.80 -10.72
C HIS A 108 17.05 7.19 -9.31
N LYS A 109 18.29 7.69 -9.20
CA LYS A 109 18.86 8.14 -7.92
C LYS A 109 18.15 9.36 -7.32
N ILE A 110 17.60 10.24 -8.15
CA ILE A 110 16.80 11.40 -7.69
C ILE A 110 15.40 10.93 -7.24
N LEU A 111 14.79 10.00 -7.96
CA LEU A 111 13.47 9.48 -7.63
C LEU A 111 13.48 8.60 -6.37
N ALA A 112 14.57 7.87 -6.10
CA ALA A 112 14.68 6.96 -4.96
C ALA A 112 14.38 7.60 -3.59
N PRO A 113 14.98 8.73 -3.18
CA PRO A 113 14.65 9.36 -1.90
C PRO A 113 13.21 9.89 -1.85
N LEU A 114 12.68 10.40 -2.98
CA LEU A 114 11.27 10.83 -3.05
C LEU A 114 10.32 9.64 -2.85
N PHE A 115 10.58 8.54 -3.56
CA PHE A 115 9.85 7.30 -3.38
C PHE A 115 9.90 6.82 -1.92
N LEU A 116 11.08 6.80 -1.29
CA LEU A 116 11.22 6.35 0.10
C LEU A 116 10.43 7.22 1.08
N LEU A 117 10.42 8.54 0.89
CA LEU A 117 9.60 9.45 1.70
C LEU A 117 8.12 9.07 1.65
N PHE A 118 7.58 8.92 0.44
CA PHE A 118 6.17 8.55 0.27
C PHE A 118 5.88 7.10 0.69
N TRP A 119 6.83 6.18 0.51
CA TRP A 119 6.69 4.79 0.97
C TRP A 119 6.63 4.69 2.50
N ILE A 120 7.51 5.42 3.21
CA ILE A 120 7.48 5.48 4.67
C ILE A 120 6.14 6.05 5.14
N GLY A 121 5.67 7.14 4.54
CA GLY A 121 4.34 7.68 4.82
C GLY A 121 3.23 6.66 4.59
N THR A 122 3.31 5.88 3.50
CA THR A 122 2.37 4.79 3.18
C THR A 122 2.35 3.72 4.28
N VAL A 123 3.51 3.26 4.72
CA VAL A 123 3.62 2.24 5.79
C VAL A 123 3.08 2.78 7.10
N VAL A 124 3.54 3.96 7.55
CA VAL A 124 3.13 4.56 8.82
C VAL A 124 1.61 4.77 8.85
N THR A 125 1.05 5.41 7.83
CA THR A 125 -0.39 5.67 7.78
C THR A 125 -1.19 4.37 7.62
N GLY A 126 -0.71 3.41 6.83
CA GLY A 126 -1.39 2.13 6.64
C GLY A 126 -1.48 1.29 7.92
N PHE A 127 -0.41 1.30 8.73
CA PHE A 127 -0.39 0.54 9.99
C PHE A 127 -1.15 1.23 11.12
N PHE A 128 -0.96 2.54 11.30
CA PHE A 128 -1.42 3.26 12.49
C PHE A 128 -2.74 4.03 12.30
N PHE A 129 -3.11 4.41 11.07
CA PHE A 129 -4.30 5.26 10.82
C PHE A 129 -5.49 4.46 10.30
N LEU A 130 -5.25 3.26 9.75
CA LEU A 130 -6.32 2.36 9.33
C LEU A 130 -6.70 1.38 10.46
N PRO A 131 -8.00 1.14 10.71
CA PRO A 131 -8.44 0.20 11.75
C PRO A 131 -7.89 -1.22 11.55
N ASN A 132 -7.68 -1.94 12.65
CA ASN A 132 -7.41 -3.39 12.62
C ASN A 132 -8.69 -4.21 12.56
N GLU A 133 -9.81 -3.60 12.94
CA GLU A 133 -11.14 -4.20 12.98
C GLU A 133 -12.13 -3.26 12.31
N ALA A 134 -13.08 -3.81 11.55
CA ALA A 134 -14.24 -3.02 11.14
C ALA A 134 -15.11 -2.82 12.39
N ALA A 135 -15.59 -1.60 12.64
CA ALA A 135 -16.52 -1.34 13.73
C ALA A 135 -17.67 -2.38 13.67
N PRO A 136 -18.07 -2.98 14.80
CA PRO A 136 -19.25 -3.83 14.82
C PRO A 136 -20.39 -3.02 14.24
N VAL A 137 -21.14 -3.60 13.30
CA VAL A 137 -22.39 -3.01 12.84
C VAL A 137 -23.28 -2.94 14.07
N THR A 138 -23.33 -1.78 14.72
CA THR A 138 -24.31 -1.52 15.76
C THR A 138 -25.64 -1.68 15.05
N GLN A 139 -26.33 -2.78 15.33
CA GLN A 139 -27.73 -2.93 14.97
C GLN A 139 -28.42 -1.71 15.57
N ALA A 140 -28.74 -0.74 14.73
CA ALA A 140 -29.50 0.43 15.14
C ALA A 140 -30.84 -0.10 15.66
N SER A 141 -30.91 -0.15 16.99
CA SER A 141 -32.06 -0.22 17.86
C SER A 141 -33.39 -0.23 17.12
N ALA A 142 -34.08 -1.37 17.20
CA ALA A 142 -35.51 -1.47 16.96
C ALA A 142 -36.23 -0.30 17.68
N PRO A 143 -37.22 0.34 17.05
CA PRO A 143 -37.98 1.39 17.72
C PRO A 143 -38.59 0.80 18.99
N ARG A 144 -38.36 1.46 20.13
CA ARG A 144 -39.15 1.18 21.33
C ARG A 144 -40.55 1.70 21.04
N ASN A 145 -41.50 0.78 20.96
CA ASN A 145 -42.94 1.07 20.97
C ASN A 145 -43.34 1.68 22.32
#